data_AF-A0A117MLK2-F1
#
_entry.id   AF-A0A117MLK2-F1
#
_cell.length_a   1.000
_cell.length_b   1.000
_cell.length_c   1.000
_cell.angle_alpha   90.00
_cell.angle_beta   90.00
_cell.angle_gamma   90.00
#
_symmetry.space_group_name_H-M   'P 1'
#
loop_
_entity.id
_entity.type
_entity.pdbx_description
1 polymer ?
#
loop_
_entity_poly.entity_id
_entity_poly.type
_entity_poly.pdbx_seq_one_letter_code
_entity_poly.pdbx_strand_id
1 'polypeptide(L)'
;MSRAPGSVRLALVYLATAVLPAALAIGLIVLLAHTGGDGRTAAASGGLVLYHLLLAVAAAVAAAALGGALARKIGQPAVIGELAAGLALGPSVLGALQPSVQHWLFPASILPYLSALAQIGVILFMFLVGCEMDWRLVRSSGARSVVVGHASIAVPFVIGILFAAALPDRFQPAGIGDGAFLIFVGLCLSISAFPVLARILAEQNLLRTPVGTAGIAAAGIGDVTAWCLLVAVVAYIRGTSVWAAAWTVLLVAVVTAVLAGVVRPLLARAAARSESDSGRRAALFGLFTFVILVSAAVTDLIGAHAIFGAFLAGLIMPRGSSATRELTTKLEGVALWVLLPLFFVVFGLQLDLGALDLAGGWLILVALVLIAVVAKVGGTAVAALATGSGPRDGLALGLMMNCRGLTELIVLSIGLQLGVLNPLLFAMFVVMALVTTAMTGPLLRRVLRRPAPTPVPRLEPATSEDR
;
A
#
# COMPACT_ATOMS: atom_id res chain seq x y z
N MET A 1 50.31 8.45 -7.64
CA MET A 1 50.01 9.30 -6.46
C MET A 1 48.95 10.32 -6.86
N SER A 2 47.67 9.97 -6.72
CA SER A 2 46.76 10.44 -5.65
C SER A 2 46.20 11.85 -5.87
N ARG A 3 45.14 11.96 -6.70
CA ARG A 3 44.19 13.09 -6.67
C ARG A 3 42.80 12.56 -6.34
N ALA A 4 42.39 12.71 -5.09
CA ALA A 4 41.00 12.98 -4.72
C ALA A 4 41.05 14.27 -3.88
N PRO A 5 40.16 15.25 -4.11
CA PRO A 5 38.95 15.24 -3.29
C PRO A 5 37.73 15.89 -3.98
N GLY A 6 37.01 15.12 -4.81
CA GLY A 6 35.64 15.50 -5.22
C GLY A 6 34.65 15.42 -4.06
N SER A 7 34.87 14.50 -3.12
CA SER A 7 34.01 14.25 -1.95
C SER A 7 34.03 15.39 -0.93
N VAL A 8 35.19 16.00 -0.67
CA VAL A 8 35.31 17.11 0.29
C VAL A 8 34.61 18.37 -0.24
N ARG A 9 34.75 18.65 -1.54
CA ARG A 9 34.09 19.79 -2.18
C ARG A 9 32.56 19.60 -2.21
N LEU A 10 32.08 18.37 -2.44
CA LEU A 10 30.65 18.04 -2.36
C LEU A 10 30.10 18.13 -0.93
N ALA A 11 30.86 17.69 0.06
CA ALA A 11 30.50 17.78 1.48
C ALA A 11 30.43 19.23 1.96
N LEU A 12 31.37 20.08 1.54
CA LEU A 12 31.38 21.51 1.85
C LEU A 12 30.22 22.25 1.19
N VAL A 13 29.89 21.92 -0.07
CA VAL A 13 28.71 22.48 -0.75
C VAL A 13 27.43 22.04 -0.04
N TYR A 14 27.29 20.76 0.33
CA TYR A 14 26.12 20.26 1.06
C TYR A 14 25.98 20.88 2.47
N LEU A 15 27.08 21.05 3.19
CA LEU A 15 27.09 21.74 4.49
C LEU A 15 26.66 23.20 4.35
N ALA A 16 27.12 23.90 3.31
CA ALA A 16 26.81 25.31 3.09
C ALA A 16 25.38 25.54 2.55
N THR A 17 24.85 24.64 1.71
CA THR A 17 23.56 24.84 1.03
C THR A 17 22.37 24.14 1.71
N ALA A 18 22.60 23.07 2.47
CA ALA A 18 21.53 22.33 3.14
C ALA A 18 21.61 22.43 4.67
N VAL A 19 22.80 22.25 5.25
CA VAL A 19 22.95 22.17 6.70
C VAL A 19 22.94 23.56 7.37
N LEU A 20 23.66 24.53 6.80
CA LEU A 20 23.73 25.89 7.35
C LEU A 20 22.36 26.61 7.31
N PRO A 21 21.57 26.56 6.20
CA PRO A 21 20.23 27.15 6.17
C PRO A 21 19.24 26.42 7.08
N ALA A 22 19.34 25.08 7.20
CA ALA A 22 18.52 24.31 8.12
C ALA A 22 18.84 24.64 9.59
N ALA A 23 20.12 24.77 9.96
CA ALA A 23 20.53 25.14 11.30
C ALA A 23 20.14 26.59 11.65
N LEU A 24 20.28 27.52 10.70
CA LEU A 24 19.80 28.90 10.85
C LEU A 24 18.27 28.98 10.96
N ALA A 25 17.54 28.19 10.18
CA ALA A 25 16.09 28.11 10.27
C ALA A 25 15.64 27.53 11.61
N ILE A 26 16.26 26.45 12.09
CA ILE A 26 15.97 25.85 13.41
C ILE A 26 16.31 26.84 14.52
N GLY A 27 17.47 27.51 14.48
CA GLY A 27 17.86 28.52 15.46
C GLY A 27 16.90 29.71 15.50
N LEU A 28 16.45 30.20 14.34
CA LEU A 28 15.48 31.28 14.22
C LEU A 28 14.09 30.87 14.74
N ILE A 29 13.65 29.63 14.46
CA ILE A 29 12.39 29.07 14.96
C ILE A 29 12.42 28.96 16.49
N VAL A 30 13.52 28.48 17.06
CA VAL A 30 13.68 28.39 18.52
C VAL A 30 13.68 29.80 19.14
N LEU A 31 14.39 30.76 18.55
CA LEU A 31 14.42 32.16 19.02
C LEU A 31 13.03 32.84 18.97
N LEU A 32 12.28 32.62 17.89
CA LEU A 32 10.92 33.16 17.72
C LEU A 32 9.90 32.49 18.65
N ALA A 33 10.08 31.20 18.96
CA ALA A 33 9.24 30.49 19.92
C ALA A 33 9.41 31.00 21.37
N HIS A 34 10.59 31.55 21.71
CA HIS A 34 10.87 32.10 23.05
C HIS A 34 10.46 33.57 23.20
N THR A 35 10.09 34.27 22.12
CA THR A 35 9.85 35.73 22.12
C THR A 35 8.39 36.14 21.86
N GLY A 36 7.48 35.20 21.55
CA GLY A 36 6.09 35.49 21.20
C GLY A 36 5.10 35.32 22.35
N GLY A 37 4.93 36.36 23.18
CA GLY A 37 3.78 36.51 24.08
C GLY A 37 2.57 37.16 23.39
N ASP A 38 1.38 36.60 23.66
CA ASP A 38 0.01 37.12 23.55
C ASP A 38 -0.40 38.04 22.38
N GLY A 39 -1.26 37.55 21.46
CA GLY A 39 -2.07 38.45 20.61
C GLY A 39 -2.53 38.01 19.20
N ARG A 40 -2.50 36.74 18.80
CA ARG A 40 -2.95 36.33 17.43
C ARG A 40 -3.74 35.02 17.40
N THR A 41 -4.98 35.00 17.86
CA THR A 41 -5.66 33.73 18.21
C THR A 41 -6.41 33.00 17.09
N ALA A 42 -6.56 33.55 15.88
CA ALA A 42 -7.20 32.81 14.76
C ALA A 42 -6.26 32.59 13.56
N ALA A 43 -5.63 33.64 13.02
CA ALA A 43 -4.68 33.49 11.90
C ALA A 43 -3.36 32.81 12.30
N ALA A 44 -2.87 32.99 13.54
CA ALA A 44 -1.69 32.26 14.00
C ALA A 44 -2.01 30.79 14.32
N SER A 45 -3.26 30.45 14.66
CA SER A 45 -3.66 29.04 14.87
C SER A 45 -3.53 28.24 13.57
N GLY A 46 -3.99 28.78 12.43
CA GLY A 46 -3.81 28.15 11.10
C GLY A 46 -2.35 28.14 10.64
N GLY A 47 -1.60 29.21 10.90
CA GLY A 47 -0.15 29.26 10.61
C GLY A 47 0.66 28.24 11.40
N LEU A 48 0.33 28.02 12.67
CA LEU A 48 0.94 27.00 13.53
C LEU A 48 0.57 25.59 13.05
N VAL A 49 -0.66 25.34 12.61
CA VAL A 49 -1.08 24.03 12.07
C VAL A 49 -0.30 23.69 10.79
N LEU A 50 -0.20 24.63 9.84
CA LEU A 50 0.56 24.40 8.61
C LEU A 50 2.05 24.18 8.90
N TYR A 51 2.64 24.97 9.79
CA TYR A 51 4.02 24.80 10.22
C TYR A 51 4.28 23.40 10.80
N HIS A 52 3.46 22.95 11.76
CA HIS A 52 3.61 21.62 12.36
C HIS A 52 3.36 20.51 11.33
N LEU A 53 2.39 20.68 10.44
CA LEU A 53 2.11 19.72 9.37
C LEU A 53 3.32 19.56 8.43
N LEU A 54 3.90 20.67 7.96
CA LEU A 54 5.08 20.63 7.09
C LEU A 54 6.29 20.00 7.80
N LEU A 55 6.50 20.33 9.08
CA LEU A 55 7.56 19.74 9.88
C LEU A 55 7.35 18.23 10.07
N ALA A 56 6.14 17.80 10.40
CA ALA A 56 5.77 16.40 10.57
C ALA A 56 5.93 15.61 9.27
N VAL A 57 5.50 16.17 8.13
CA VAL A 57 5.71 15.56 6.80
C VAL A 57 7.20 15.43 6.49
N ALA A 58 8.00 16.47 6.75
CA ALA A 58 9.45 16.44 6.52
C ALA A 58 10.13 15.36 7.38
N ALA A 59 9.79 15.30 8.68
CA ALA A 59 10.30 14.29 9.59
C ALA A 59 9.89 12.87 9.18
N ALA A 60 8.61 12.68 8.83
CA ALA A 60 8.07 11.41 8.38
C ALA A 60 8.75 10.92 7.09
N VAL A 61 8.88 11.77 6.07
CA VAL A 61 9.53 11.43 4.80
C VAL A 61 11.01 11.11 5.00
N ALA A 62 11.73 11.90 5.82
CA ALA A 62 13.12 11.63 6.15
C ALA A 62 13.29 10.28 6.86
N ALA A 63 12.46 10.00 7.86
CA ALA A 63 12.47 8.73 8.57
C ALA A 63 12.11 7.55 7.66
N ALA A 64 11.13 7.71 6.77
CA ALA A 64 10.75 6.70 5.79
C ALA A 64 11.90 6.40 4.81
N ALA A 65 12.57 7.43 4.31
CA ALA A 65 13.70 7.29 3.40
C ALA A 65 14.88 6.55 4.07
N LEU A 66 15.19 6.91 5.32
CA LEU A 66 16.23 6.24 6.12
C LEU A 66 15.85 4.79 6.41
N GLY A 67 14.65 4.55 6.94
CA GLY A 67 14.13 3.22 7.26
C GLY A 67 14.09 2.31 6.02
N GLY A 68 13.56 2.80 4.90
CA GLY A 68 13.53 2.08 3.63
C GLY A 68 14.92 1.77 3.08
N ALA A 69 15.88 2.70 3.21
CA ALA A 69 17.27 2.45 2.83
C ALA A 69 17.95 1.40 3.71
N LEU A 70 17.71 1.42 5.02
CA LEU A 70 18.21 0.41 5.96
C LEU A 70 17.61 -0.97 5.68
N ALA A 71 16.30 -1.04 5.43
CA ALA A 71 15.62 -2.28 5.05
C ALA A 71 16.22 -2.89 3.78
N ARG A 72 16.44 -2.08 2.73
CA ARG A 72 17.10 -2.55 1.50
C ARG A 72 18.51 -3.10 1.74
N LYS A 73 19.30 -2.48 2.63
CA LYS A 73 20.65 -2.94 2.98
C LYS A 73 20.66 -4.35 3.60
N ILE A 74 19.64 -4.68 4.39
CA ILE A 74 19.49 -6.02 5.00
C ILE A 74 18.68 -7.01 4.13
N GLY A 75 18.39 -6.65 2.87
CA GLY A 75 17.66 -7.50 1.94
C GLY A 75 16.14 -7.52 2.12
N GLN A 76 15.58 -6.59 2.90
CA GLN A 76 14.15 -6.42 3.11
C GLN A 76 13.53 -5.43 2.11
N PRO A 77 12.25 -5.59 1.74
CA PRO A 77 11.51 -4.59 0.99
C PRO A 77 11.50 -3.24 1.71
N ALA A 78 11.59 -2.14 0.97
CA ALA A 78 11.66 -0.79 1.55
C ALA A 78 10.44 -0.45 2.43
N VAL A 79 9.25 -0.92 2.05
CA VAL A 79 8.00 -0.74 2.80
C VAL A 79 8.10 -1.18 4.26
N ILE A 80 8.87 -2.24 4.55
CA ILE A 80 9.05 -2.73 5.93
C ILE A 80 9.80 -1.69 6.76
N GLY A 81 10.84 -1.07 6.17
CA GLY A 81 11.59 -0.01 6.82
C GLY A 81 10.80 1.29 6.96
N GLU A 82 9.97 1.62 5.96
CA GLU A 82 9.09 2.79 5.98
C GLU A 82 8.05 2.68 7.12
N LEU A 83 7.41 1.52 7.28
CA LEU A 83 6.44 1.29 8.36
C LEU A 83 7.13 1.18 9.73
N ALA A 84 8.27 0.51 9.83
CA ALA A 84 9.06 0.44 11.06
C ALA A 84 9.54 1.84 11.52
N ALA A 85 9.84 2.74 10.59
CA ALA A 85 10.15 4.13 10.91
C ALA A 85 8.94 4.86 11.51
N GLY A 86 7.73 4.62 11.00
CA GLY A 86 6.50 5.12 11.62
C GLY A 86 6.27 4.59 13.02
N LEU A 87 6.46 3.28 13.23
CA LEU A 87 6.39 2.66 14.55
C LEU A 87 7.41 3.28 15.52
N ALA A 88 8.62 3.55 15.05
CA ALA A 88 9.68 4.17 15.84
C ALA A 88 9.34 5.62 16.23
N LEU A 89 8.71 6.38 15.33
CA LEU A 89 8.24 7.74 15.60
C LEU A 89 6.93 7.79 16.41
N GLY A 90 6.22 6.66 16.49
CA GLY A 90 4.92 6.52 17.13
C GLY A 90 4.99 6.36 18.65
N PRO A 91 3.85 6.06 19.30
CA PRO A 91 3.77 5.88 20.75
C PRO A 91 4.63 4.72 21.24
N SER A 92 4.80 3.69 20.42
CA SER A 92 5.53 2.45 20.77
C SER A 92 7.00 2.65 21.12
N VAL A 93 7.68 3.66 20.55
CA VAL A 93 9.12 3.89 20.78
C VAL A 93 9.39 5.34 21.17
N LEU A 94 9.22 6.31 20.27
CA LEU A 94 9.47 7.71 20.59
C LEU A 94 8.50 8.21 21.67
N GLY A 95 7.22 7.86 21.59
CA GLY A 95 6.26 8.23 22.63
C GLY A 95 6.53 7.57 23.97
N ALA A 96 7.10 6.36 23.98
CA ALA A 96 7.50 5.68 25.21
C ALA A 96 8.77 6.27 25.84
N LEU A 97 9.76 6.67 25.01
CA LEU A 97 11.04 7.23 25.46
C LEU A 97 10.95 8.73 25.79
N GLN A 98 10.27 9.50 24.95
CA GLN A 98 10.11 10.96 25.05
C GLN A 98 8.71 11.41 24.59
N PRO A 99 7.67 11.24 25.42
CA PRO A 99 6.29 11.58 25.08
C PRO A 99 6.09 13.05 24.67
N SER A 100 6.83 13.98 25.30
CA SER A 100 6.73 15.41 24.99
C SER A 100 7.19 15.74 23.58
N VAL A 101 8.28 15.10 23.11
CA VAL A 101 8.79 15.29 21.74
C VAL A 101 7.85 14.69 20.72
N GLN A 102 7.30 13.50 21.01
CA GLN A 102 6.34 12.84 20.11
C GLN A 102 5.08 13.70 19.93
N HIS A 103 4.48 14.19 21.01
CA HIS A 103 3.28 15.02 20.93
C HIS A 103 3.53 16.40 20.33
N TRP A 104 4.73 16.95 20.50
CA TRP A 104 5.13 18.20 19.85
C TRP A 104 5.35 18.03 18.35
N LEU A 105 5.96 16.92 17.92
CA LEU A 105 6.21 16.62 16.51
C LEU A 105 4.95 16.18 15.76
N PHE A 106 4.08 15.42 16.41
CA PHE A 106 2.83 14.89 15.86
C PHE A 106 1.61 15.25 16.73
N PRO A 107 1.27 16.54 16.86
CA PRO A 107 0.13 16.96 17.66
C PRO A 107 -1.18 16.43 17.04
N ALA A 108 -2.16 16.11 17.90
CA ALA A 108 -3.44 15.55 17.47
C ALA A 108 -4.18 16.42 16.43
N SER A 109 -3.95 17.74 16.44
CA SER A 109 -4.52 18.70 15.49
C SER A 109 -4.07 18.49 14.05
N ILE A 110 -2.88 17.91 13.80
CA ILE A 110 -2.37 17.70 12.43
C ILE A 110 -2.63 16.29 11.88
N LEU A 111 -2.92 15.32 12.76
CA LEU A 111 -3.07 13.90 12.37
C LEU A 111 -4.14 13.66 11.28
N PRO A 112 -5.31 14.34 11.29
CA PRO A 112 -6.30 14.19 10.22
C PRO A 112 -5.77 14.67 8.86
N TYR A 113 -5.05 15.79 8.82
CA TYR A 113 -4.46 16.33 7.60
C TYR A 113 -3.35 15.44 7.07
N LEU A 114 -2.51 14.92 7.97
CA LEU A 114 -1.45 13.97 7.64
C LEU A 114 -2.03 12.67 7.06
N SER A 115 -3.13 12.18 7.63
CA SER A 115 -3.86 11.01 7.15
C SER A 115 -4.51 11.25 5.79
N ALA A 116 -5.11 12.42 5.56
CA ALA A 116 -5.67 12.79 4.25
C ALA A 116 -4.59 12.83 3.16
N LEU A 117 -3.42 13.42 3.46
CA LEU A 117 -2.30 13.47 2.52
C LEU A 117 -1.76 12.07 2.20
N ALA A 118 -1.65 11.21 3.21
CA ALA A 118 -1.30 9.80 3.05
C ALA A 118 -2.30 9.04 2.16
N GLN A 119 -3.60 9.25 2.34
CA GLN A 119 -4.65 8.63 1.51
C GLN A 119 -4.57 9.08 0.04
N ILE A 120 -4.32 10.37 -0.22
CA ILE A 120 -4.06 10.86 -1.58
C ILE A 120 -2.87 10.12 -2.20
N GLY A 121 -1.82 9.87 -1.42
CA GLY A 121 -0.68 9.04 -1.83
C GLY A 121 -1.07 7.65 -2.32
N VAL A 122 -1.93 6.96 -1.55
CA VAL A 122 -2.41 5.63 -1.92
C VAL A 122 -3.33 5.66 -3.14
N ILE A 123 -4.19 6.67 -3.28
CA ILE A 123 -5.03 6.90 -4.46
C ILE A 123 -4.16 7.04 -5.71
N LEU A 124 -3.13 7.91 -5.67
CA LEU A 124 -2.24 8.11 -6.81
C LEU A 124 -1.41 6.85 -7.11
N PHE A 125 -0.91 6.17 -6.08
CA PHE A 125 -0.20 4.90 -6.25
C PHE A 125 -1.08 3.85 -6.92
N MET A 126 -2.34 3.73 -6.51
CA MET A 126 -3.27 2.74 -7.05
C MET A 126 -3.71 3.05 -8.47
N PHE A 127 -3.79 4.33 -8.83
CA PHE A 127 -3.88 4.75 -10.23
C PHE A 127 -2.67 4.28 -11.05
N LEU A 128 -1.44 4.51 -10.58
CA LEU A 128 -0.22 4.08 -11.28
C LEU A 128 -0.19 2.55 -11.48
N VAL A 129 -0.57 1.80 -10.44
CA VAL A 129 -0.70 0.34 -10.52
C VAL A 129 -1.73 -0.07 -11.57
N GLY A 130 -2.89 0.61 -11.64
CA GLY A 130 -3.90 0.35 -12.67
C GLY A 130 -3.40 0.64 -14.10
N CYS A 131 -2.58 1.69 -14.27
CA CYS A 131 -1.95 2.04 -15.55
C CYS A 131 -0.96 0.97 -16.02
N GLU A 132 -0.16 0.44 -15.11
CA GLU A 132 0.87 -0.57 -15.41
C GLU A 132 0.28 -1.97 -15.61
N MET A 133 -0.88 -2.24 -15.01
CA MET A 133 -1.51 -3.57 -15.09
C MET A 133 -2.05 -3.86 -16.49
N ASP A 134 -1.46 -4.84 -17.19
CA ASP A 134 -2.03 -5.32 -18.44
C ASP A 134 -3.18 -6.33 -18.20
N TRP A 135 -4.42 -5.86 -18.31
CA TRP A 135 -5.62 -6.72 -18.22
C TRP A 135 -5.59 -7.92 -19.17
N ARG A 136 -4.87 -7.84 -20.30
CA ARG A 136 -4.73 -8.98 -21.21
C ARG A 136 -3.96 -10.13 -20.57
N LEU A 137 -2.94 -9.82 -19.75
CA LEU A 137 -2.17 -10.81 -19.00
C LEU A 137 -3.00 -11.46 -17.89
N VAL A 138 -3.85 -10.67 -17.22
CA VAL A 138 -4.79 -11.21 -16.21
C VAL A 138 -5.81 -12.13 -16.88
N ARG A 139 -6.40 -11.70 -18.00
CA ARG A 139 -7.36 -12.51 -18.76
C ARG A 139 -6.74 -13.76 -19.39
N SER A 140 -5.48 -13.70 -19.84
CA SER A 140 -4.78 -14.84 -20.42
C SER A 140 -4.27 -15.85 -19.38
N SER A 141 -4.22 -15.45 -18.09
CA SER A 141 -3.77 -16.32 -17.00
C SER A 141 -4.71 -17.50 -16.70
N GLY A 142 -5.90 -17.52 -17.34
CA GLY A 142 -6.80 -18.67 -17.40
C GLY A 142 -7.56 -18.96 -16.10
N ALA A 143 -8.39 -20.01 -16.13
CA ALA A 143 -9.19 -20.45 -14.98
C ALA A 143 -8.34 -20.80 -13.74
N ARG A 144 -7.07 -21.17 -13.94
CA ARG A 144 -6.12 -21.48 -12.87
C ARG A 144 -5.93 -20.32 -11.91
N SER A 145 -5.63 -19.11 -12.40
CA SER A 145 -5.41 -17.94 -11.53
C SER A 145 -6.68 -17.54 -10.77
N VAL A 146 -7.86 -17.80 -11.33
CA VAL A 146 -9.15 -17.60 -10.66
C VAL A 146 -9.30 -18.55 -9.48
N VAL A 147 -9.04 -19.84 -9.68
CA VAL A 147 -9.10 -20.83 -8.60
C VAL A 147 -8.07 -20.52 -7.52
N VAL A 148 -6.81 -20.24 -7.89
CA VAL A 148 -5.74 -19.91 -6.95
C VAL A 148 -6.05 -18.62 -6.19
N GLY A 149 -6.51 -17.58 -6.88
CA GLY A 149 -6.91 -16.30 -6.27
C GLY A 149 -8.02 -16.48 -5.24
N HIS A 150 -9.12 -17.16 -5.59
CA HIS A 150 -10.22 -17.41 -4.67
C HIS A 150 -9.84 -18.35 -3.53
N ALA A 151 -9.05 -19.39 -3.78
CA ALA A 151 -8.57 -20.28 -2.74
C ALA A 151 -7.70 -19.52 -1.71
N SER A 152 -6.89 -18.57 -2.18
CA SER A 152 -6.09 -17.71 -1.31
C SER A 152 -6.91 -16.77 -0.43
N ILE A 153 -8.21 -16.59 -0.71
CA ILE A 153 -9.18 -15.88 0.14
C ILE A 153 -9.95 -16.90 1.01
N ALA A 154 -10.61 -17.86 0.39
CA ALA A 154 -11.57 -18.75 1.06
C ALA A 154 -10.94 -19.61 2.17
N VAL A 155 -9.75 -20.16 1.94
CA VAL A 155 -9.07 -21.01 2.93
C VAL A 155 -8.69 -20.22 4.19
N PRO A 156 -7.92 -19.11 4.10
CA PRO A 156 -7.64 -18.30 5.29
C PRO A 156 -8.89 -17.64 5.89
N PHE A 157 -9.97 -17.43 5.12
CA PHE A 157 -11.23 -16.91 5.66
C PHE A 157 -11.84 -17.87 6.67
N VAL A 158 -12.01 -19.12 6.27
CA VAL A 158 -12.54 -20.17 7.15
C VAL A 158 -11.63 -20.39 8.33
N ILE A 159 -10.32 -20.48 8.11
CA ILE A 159 -9.35 -20.65 9.20
C ILE A 159 -9.37 -19.44 10.15
N GLY A 160 -9.55 -18.23 9.64
CA GLY A 160 -9.67 -17.01 10.44
C GLY A 160 -10.95 -16.97 11.27
N ILE A 161 -12.07 -17.46 10.75
CA ILE A 161 -13.31 -17.66 11.53
C ILE A 161 -13.06 -18.65 12.68
N LEU A 162 -12.40 -19.78 12.39
CA LEU A 162 -12.07 -20.77 13.42
C LEU A 162 -11.11 -20.23 14.47
N PHE A 163 -10.11 -19.45 14.04
CA PHE A 163 -9.19 -18.75 14.93
C PHE A 163 -9.94 -17.76 15.83
N ALA A 164 -10.85 -16.97 15.25
CA ALA A 164 -11.68 -16.02 15.99
C ALA A 164 -12.56 -16.71 17.04
N ALA A 165 -13.16 -17.85 16.69
CA ALA A 165 -13.99 -18.64 17.61
C ALA A 165 -13.17 -19.26 18.75
N ALA A 166 -11.87 -19.46 18.55
CA ALA A 166 -10.95 -19.98 19.57
C ALA A 166 -10.28 -18.87 20.40
N LEU A 167 -10.49 -17.59 20.07
CA LEU A 167 -9.93 -16.48 20.85
C LEU A 167 -10.66 -16.35 22.19
N PRO A 168 -9.95 -16.04 23.28
CA PRO A 168 -10.59 -15.71 24.55
C PRO A 168 -11.49 -14.46 24.44
N ASP A 169 -12.57 -14.41 25.21
CA ASP A 169 -13.58 -13.33 25.18
C ASP A 169 -13.00 -11.91 25.30
N ARG A 170 -11.87 -11.76 26.00
CA ARG A 170 -11.16 -10.46 26.12
C ARG A 170 -10.73 -9.83 24.79
N PHE A 171 -10.65 -10.62 23.71
CA PHE A 171 -10.32 -10.14 22.36
C PHE A 171 -11.53 -9.67 21.56
N GLN A 172 -12.73 -10.09 21.95
CA GLN A 172 -13.98 -9.64 21.34
C GLN A 172 -14.46 -8.35 22.01
N PRO A 173 -14.64 -7.25 21.26
CA PRO A 173 -15.24 -6.04 21.81
C PRO A 173 -16.67 -6.27 22.30
N ALA A 174 -17.02 -5.70 23.46
CA ALA A 174 -18.37 -5.79 24.01
C ALA A 174 -19.40 -5.12 23.09
N GLY A 175 -20.57 -5.74 22.91
CA GLY A 175 -21.67 -5.20 22.11
C GLY A 175 -21.58 -5.48 20.61
N ILE A 176 -20.53 -6.17 20.14
CA ILE A 176 -20.46 -6.68 18.77
C ILE A 176 -20.96 -8.13 18.76
N GLY A 177 -21.93 -8.43 17.90
CA GLY A 177 -22.46 -9.79 17.77
C GLY A 177 -21.39 -10.77 17.28
N ASP A 178 -21.37 -11.98 17.83
CA ASP A 178 -20.31 -12.99 17.58
C ASP A 178 -20.08 -13.21 16.09
N GLY A 179 -21.14 -13.34 15.30
CA GLY A 179 -21.04 -13.51 13.85
C GLY A 179 -20.26 -12.39 13.17
N ALA A 180 -20.43 -11.13 13.60
CA ALA A 180 -19.74 -9.97 13.03
C ALA A 180 -18.24 -10.00 13.35
N PHE A 181 -17.88 -10.36 14.59
CA PHE A 181 -16.48 -10.53 14.98
C PHE A 181 -15.81 -11.67 14.20
N LEU A 182 -16.44 -12.85 14.17
CA LEU A 182 -15.91 -14.04 13.50
C LEU A 182 -15.62 -13.79 12.01
N ILE A 183 -16.60 -13.26 11.27
CA ILE A 183 -16.44 -13.00 9.83
C ILE A 183 -15.42 -11.88 9.56
N PHE A 184 -15.31 -10.88 10.42
CA PHE A 184 -14.37 -9.79 10.23
C PHE A 184 -12.93 -10.25 10.48
N VAL A 185 -12.69 -11.05 11.53
CA VAL A 185 -11.38 -11.68 11.77
C VAL A 185 -11.02 -12.65 10.64
N GLY A 186 -12.00 -13.41 10.13
CA GLY A 186 -11.87 -14.20 8.91
C GLY A 186 -11.41 -13.36 7.71
N LEU A 187 -12.07 -12.22 7.48
CA LEU A 187 -11.72 -11.27 6.42
C LEU A 187 -10.28 -10.76 6.59
N CYS A 188 -9.90 -10.31 7.80
CA CYS A 188 -8.54 -9.85 8.09
C CYS A 188 -7.50 -10.92 7.76
N LEU A 189 -7.75 -12.19 8.10
CA LEU A 189 -6.80 -13.25 7.78
C LEU A 189 -6.69 -13.54 6.28
N SER A 190 -7.70 -13.16 5.49
CA SER A 190 -7.82 -13.47 4.07
C SER A 190 -7.25 -12.43 3.14
N ILE A 191 -6.98 -11.21 3.59
CA ILE A 191 -6.55 -10.14 2.70
C ILE A 191 -5.09 -10.38 2.26
N SER A 192 -4.83 -10.06 1.00
CA SER A 192 -3.48 -9.95 0.43
C SER A 192 -3.30 -8.53 -0.09
N ALA A 193 -2.09 -8.17 -0.49
CA ALA A 193 -1.81 -6.87 -1.09
C ALA A 193 -1.17 -7.02 -2.47
N PHE A 194 -2.02 -7.01 -3.51
CA PHE A 194 -1.55 -6.96 -4.90
C PHE A 194 -0.54 -5.83 -5.18
N PRO A 195 -0.73 -4.57 -4.72
CA PRO A 195 0.18 -3.48 -5.07
C PRO A 195 1.58 -3.64 -4.47
N VAL A 196 1.66 -4.12 -3.23
CA VAL A 196 2.93 -4.38 -2.54
C VAL A 196 3.62 -5.59 -3.18
N LEU A 197 2.86 -6.63 -3.53
CA LEU A 197 3.39 -7.77 -4.27
C LEU A 197 3.97 -7.34 -5.63
N ALA A 198 3.27 -6.48 -6.39
CA ALA A 198 3.75 -5.97 -7.66
C ALA A 198 5.10 -5.25 -7.51
N ARG A 199 5.25 -4.41 -6.48
CA ARG A 199 6.52 -3.76 -6.14
C ARG A 199 7.61 -4.78 -5.80
N ILE A 200 7.32 -5.76 -4.95
CA ILE A 200 8.30 -6.81 -4.57
C ILE A 200 8.75 -7.61 -5.80
N LEU A 201 7.84 -7.99 -6.69
CA LEU A 201 8.17 -8.72 -7.91
C LEU A 201 8.94 -7.85 -8.91
N ALA A 202 8.65 -6.55 -8.98
CA ALA A 202 9.37 -5.59 -9.81
C ALA A 202 10.83 -5.46 -9.37
N GLU A 203 11.04 -5.23 -8.07
CA GLU A 203 12.37 -5.12 -7.45
C GLU A 203 13.20 -6.41 -7.62
N GLN A 204 12.54 -7.56 -7.82
CA GLN A 204 13.18 -8.85 -8.03
C GLN A 204 13.28 -9.27 -9.51
N ASN A 205 12.80 -8.46 -10.47
CA ASN A 205 12.70 -8.79 -11.89
C ASN A 205 11.84 -10.04 -12.19
N LEU A 206 10.84 -10.32 -11.36
CA LEU A 206 9.96 -11.47 -11.49
C LEU A 206 8.63 -11.16 -12.19
N LEU A 207 8.25 -9.89 -12.34
CA LEU A 207 6.95 -9.48 -12.90
C LEU A 207 6.63 -10.13 -14.25
N ARG A 208 7.63 -10.25 -15.13
CA ARG A 208 7.46 -10.76 -16.49
C ARG A 208 7.63 -12.29 -16.61
N THR A 209 7.92 -12.97 -15.50
CA THR A 209 8.00 -14.44 -15.50
C THR A 209 6.60 -15.06 -15.50
N PRO A 210 6.43 -16.30 -15.99
CA PRO A 210 5.13 -16.97 -15.95
C PRO A 210 4.55 -17.07 -14.53
N VAL A 211 5.38 -17.42 -13.55
CA VAL A 211 4.97 -17.53 -12.13
C VAL A 211 4.61 -16.15 -11.56
N GLY A 212 5.38 -15.12 -11.89
CA GLY A 212 5.08 -13.75 -11.47
C GLY A 212 3.78 -13.21 -12.08
N THR A 213 3.54 -13.48 -13.37
CA THR A 213 2.29 -13.08 -14.05
C THR A 213 1.08 -13.80 -13.44
N ALA A 214 1.18 -15.10 -13.17
CA ALA A 214 0.15 -15.86 -12.48
C ALA A 214 -0.09 -15.35 -11.05
N GLY A 215 0.97 -15.02 -10.31
CA GLY A 215 0.89 -14.45 -8.96
C GLY A 215 0.20 -13.08 -8.95
N ILE A 216 0.54 -12.20 -9.88
CA ILE A 216 -0.11 -10.89 -10.05
C ILE A 216 -1.60 -11.06 -10.39
N ALA A 217 -1.94 -11.95 -11.30
CA ALA A 217 -3.33 -12.21 -11.65
C ALA A 217 -4.12 -12.74 -10.45
N ALA A 218 -3.59 -13.73 -9.73
CA ALA A 218 -4.21 -14.29 -8.53
C ALA A 218 -4.38 -13.24 -7.42
N ALA A 219 -3.36 -12.40 -7.19
CA ALA A 219 -3.45 -11.31 -6.22
C ALA A 219 -4.49 -10.27 -6.61
N GLY A 220 -4.55 -9.87 -7.88
CA GLY A 220 -5.56 -8.93 -8.37
C GLY A 220 -6.99 -9.46 -8.21
N ILE A 221 -7.20 -10.74 -8.51
CA ILE A 221 -8.49 -11.42 -8.27
C ILE A 221 -8.80 -11.44 -6.77
N GLY A 222 -7.83 -11.80 -5.93
CA GLY A 222 -7.97 -11.80 -4.48
C GLY A 222 -8.33 -10.43 -3.91
N ASP A 223 -7.68 -9.35 -4.38
CA ASP A 223 -7.97 -7.98 -3.98
C ASP A 223 -9.43 -7.60 -4.31
N VAL A 224 -9.90 -7.87 -5.54
CA VAL A 224 -11.30 -7.61 -5.93
C VAL A 224 -12.27 -8.38 -5.02
N THR A 225 -12.03 -9.68 -4.83
CA THR A 225 -12.86 -10.53 -3.97
C THR A 225 -12.85 -10.04 -2.53
N ALA A 226 -11.70 -9.62 -1.99
CA ALA A 226 -11.56 -9.10 -0.63
C ALA A 226 -12.34 -7.79 -0.43
N TRP A 227 -12.35 -6.89 -1.41
CA TRP A 227 -13.17 -5.68 -1.35
C TRP A 227 -14.67 -5.98 -1.38
N CYS A 228 -15.11 -6.89 -2.26
CA CYS A 228 -16.51 -7.34 -2.26
C CYS A 228 -16.90 -7.95 -0.91
N LEU A 229 -16.02 -8.77 -0.33
CA LEU A 229 -16.24 -9.38 0.98
C LEU A 229 -16.26 -8.34 2.10
N LEU A 230 -15.37 -7.34 2.08
CA LEU A 230 -15.38 -6.23 3.03
C LEU A 230 -16.71 -5.48 2.99
N VAL A 231 -17.20 -5.12 1.80
CA VAL A 231 -18.50 -4.43 1.65
C VAL A 231 -19.62 -5.26 2.28
N ALA A 232 -19.66 -6.57 2.00
CA ALA A 232 -20.66 -7.47 2.58
C ALA A 232 -20.56 -7.57 4.11
N VAL A 233 -19.34 -7.68 4.64
CA VAL A 233 -19.08 -7.76 6.07
C VAL A 233 -19.44 -6.45 6.78
N VAL A 234 -19.07 -5.29 6.22
CA VAL A 234 -19.43 -3.97 6.76
C VAL A 234 -20.94 -3.75 6.75
N ALA A 235 -21.62 -4.18 5.67
CA ALA A 235 -23.08 -4.14 5.60
C ALA A 235 -23.71 -4.98 6.72
N TYR A 236 -23.23 -6.21 6.89
CA TYR A 236 -23.67 -7.10 7.97
C TYR A 236 -23.46 -6.48 9.37
N ILE A 237 -22.27 -5.92 9.64
CA ILE A 237 -21.94 -5.26 10.91
C ILE A 237 -22.89 -4.09 11.20
N ARG A 238 -23.21 -3.29 10.18
CA ARG A 238 -24.12 -2.14 10.32
C ARG A 238 -25.60 -2.53 10.38
N GLY A 239 -25.92 -3.81 10.30
CA GLY A 239 -27.30 -4.29 10.23
C GLY A 239 -28.02 -3.83 8.96
N THR A 240 -27.29 -3.46 7.91
CA THR A 240 -27.91 -3.14 6.62
C THR A 240 -28.28 -4.44 5.92
N SER A 241 -29.35 -4.43 5.14
CA SER A 241 -29.83 -5.64 4.47
C SER A 241 -28.78 -6.19 3.50
N VAL A 242 -28.77 -7.51 3.30
CA VAL A 242 -27.93 -8.18 2.26
C VAL A 242 -28.14 -7.52 0.88
N TRP A 243 -29.34 -6.98 0.67
CA TRP A 243 -29.68 -6.18 -0.50
C TRP A 243 -28.83 -4.91 -0.65
N ALA A 244 -28.45 -4.23 0.44
CA ALA A 244 -27.56 -3.08 0.40
C ALA A 244 -26.15 -3.45 -0.07
N ALA A 245 -25.61 -4.59 0.36
CA ALA A 245 -24.32 -5.08 -0.13
C ALA A 245 -24.39 -5.45 -1.62
N ALA A 246 -25.45 -6.16 -2.04
CA ALA A 246 -25.68 -6.47 -3.45
C ALA A 246 -25.86 -5.20 -4.29
N TRP A 247 -26.52 -4.18 -3.74
CA TRP A 247 -26.67 -2.87 -4.37
C TRP A 247 -25.33 -2.16 -4.54
N THR A 248 -24.47 -2.13 -3.53
CA THR A 248 -23.11 -1.57 -3.66
C THR A 248 -22.30 -2.32 -4.72
N VAL A 249 -22.35 -3.65 -4.75
CA VAL A 249 -21.66 -4.45 -5.79
C VAL A 249 -22.19 -4.11 -7.18
N LEU A 250 -23.51 -4.00 -7.34
CA LEU A 250 -24.15 -3.58 -8.59
C LEU A 250 -23.68 -2.17 -9.01
N LEU A 251 -23.67 -1.20 -8.09
CA LEU A 251 -23.20 0.16 -8.35
C LEU A 251 -21.73 0.17 -8.77
N VAL A 252 -20.86 -0.61 -8.13
CA VAL A 252 -19.45 -0.77 -8.51
C VAL A 252 -19.34 -1.35 -9.93
N ALA A 253 -20.15 -2.34 -10.27
CA ALA A 253 -20.19 -2.92 -11.61
C ALA A 253 -20.66 -1.90 -12.67
N VAL A 254 -21.69 -1.11 -12.35
CA VAL A 254 -22.19 -0.03 -13.21
C VAL A 254 -21.13 1.05 -13.41
N VAL A 255 -20.48 1.53 -12.35
CA VAL A 255 -19.38 2.50 -12.43
C VAL A 255 -18.26 1.95 -13.32
N THR A 256 -17.87 0.70 -13.11
CA THR A 256 -16.85 0.04 -13.94
C THR A 256 -17.25 -0.02 -15.41
N ALA A 257 -18.52 -0.37 -15.71
CA ALA A 257 -19.05 -0.41 -17.06
C ALA A 257 -19.07 0.98 -17.72
N VAL A 258 -19.45 2.02 -16.99
CA VAL A 258 -19.43 3.42 -17.47
C VAL A 258 -17.99 3.88 -17.74
N LEU A 259 -17.06 3.59 -16.83
CA LEU A 259 -15.64 3.91 -17.01
C LEU A 259 -15.07 3.21 -18.26
N ALA A 260 -15.38 1.93 -18.46
CA ALA A 260 -14.88 1.15 -19.58
C ALA A 260 -15.56 1.48 -20.93
N GLY A 261 -16.87 1.72 -20.93
CA GLY A 261 -17.68 1.91 -22.13
C GLY A 261 -17.80 3.36 -22.61
N VAL A 262 -17.75 4.33 -21.69
CA VAL A 262 -17.97 5.75 -22.00
C VAL A 262 -16.68 6.55 -21.77
N VAL A 263 -16.10 6.49 -20.57
CA VAL A 263 -14.96 7.35 -20.22
C VAL A 263 -13.70 6.95 -21.00
N ARG A 264 -13.38 5.65 -21.07
CA ARG A 264 -12.24 5.13 -21.82
C ARG A 264 -12.17 5.61 -23.28
N PRO A 265 -13.21 5.44 -24.12
CA PRO A 265 -13.14 5.90 -25.51
C PRO A 265 -13.09 7.43 -25.62
N LEU A 266 -13.68 8.17 -24.68
CA LEU A 266 -13.55 9.63 -24.65
C LEU A 266 -12.11 10.06 -24.33
N LEU A 267 -11.48 9.44 -23.33
CA LEU A 267 -10.07 9.67 -23.00
C LEU A 267 -9.15 9.31 -24.17
N ALA A 268 -9.40 8.19 -24.85
CA ALA A 268 -8.62 7.78 -26.01
C ALA A 268 -8.74 8.79 -27.18
N ARG A 269 -9.95 9.28 -27.47
CA ARG A 269 -10.17 10.32 -28.49
C ARG A 269 -9.52 11.64 -28.11
N ALA A 270 -9.61 12.03 -26.84
CA ALA A 270 -9.00 13.26 -26.34
C ALA A 270 -7.46 13.17 -26.40
N ALA A 271 -6.88 12.02 -26.02
CA ALA A 271 -5.46 11.74 -26.11
C ALA A 271 -4.94 11.85 -27.55
N ALA A 272 -5.61 11.18 -28.51
CA ALA A 272 -5.23 11.21 -29.92
C ALA A 272 -5.24 12.63 -30.52
N ARG A 273 -6.16 13.50 -30.08
CA ARG A 273 -6.28 14.89 -30.57
C ARG A 273 -5.23 15.85 -29.98
N SER A 274 -4.51 15.43 -28.95
CA SER A 274 -3.59 16.27 -28.20
C SER A 274 -2.12 15.95 -28.44
N GLU A 275 -1.80 14.91 -29.22
CA GLU A 275 -0.40 14.52 -29.45
C GLU A 275 0.40 15.61 -30.18
N SER A 276 -0.26 16.50 -30.92
CA SER A 276 0.38 17.57 -31.70
C SER A 276 0.47 18.95 -31.02
N ASP A 277 -0.13 19.16 -29.85
CA ASP A 277 -0.26 20.50 -29.22
C ASP A 277 0.04 20.44 -27.71
N SER A 278 1.02 21.23 -27.26
CA SER A 278 1.46 21.30 -25.86
C SER A 278 0.42 21.90 -24.92
N GLY A 279 -0.38 22.87 -25.36
CA GLY A 279 -1.46 23.47 -24.55
C GLY A 279 -2.59 22.48 -24.30
N ARG A 280 -2.94 21.68 -25.31
CA ARG A 280 -3.91 20.58 -25.17
C ARG A 280 -3.43 19.48 -24.21
N ARG A 281 -2.11 19.23 -24.13
CA ARG A 281 -1.55 18.24 -23.18
C ARG A 281 -1.74 18.67 -21.73
N ALA A 282 -1.59 19.96 -21.43
CA ALA A 282 -1.86 20.50 -20.09
C ALA A 282 -3.34 20.30 -19.68
N ALA A 283 -4.27 20.58 -20.60
CA ALA A 283 -5.69 20.32 -20.38
C ALA A 283 -6.00 18.83 -20.19
N LEU A 284 -5.30 17.94 -20.91
CA LEU A 284 -5.41 16.49 -20.70
C LEU A 284 -4.91 16.06 -19.32
N PHE A 285 -3.83 16.63 -18.78
CA PHE A 285 -3.41 16.34 -17.41
C PHE A 285 -4.48 16.72 -16.38
N GLY A 286 -5.11 17.89 -16.57
CA GLY A 286 -6.26 18.30 -15.76
C GLY A 286 -7.41 17.30 -15.85
N LEU A 287 -7.77 16.88 -17.06
CA LEU A 287 -8.82 15.88 -17.29
C LEU A 287 -8.48 14.51 -16.66
N PHE A 288 -7.25 14.04 -16.81
CA PHE A 288 -6.80 12.78 -16.23
C PHE A 288 -6.84 12.83 -14.70
N THR A 289 -6.34 13.91 -14.10
CA THR A 289 -6.40 14.12 -12.64
C THR A 289 -7.85 14.18 -12.16
N PHE A 290 -8.72 14.87 -12.90
CA PHE A 290 -10.16 14.92 -12.62
C PHE A 290 -10.78 13.51 -12.64
N VAL A 291 -10.49 12.70 -13.65
CA VAL A 291 -11.02 11.32 -13.72
C VAL A 291 -10.53 10.48 -12.54
N ILE A 292 -9.26 10.61 -12.12
CA ILE A 292 -8.73 9.90 -10.96
C ILE A 292 -9.52 10.27 -9.69
N LEU A 293 -9.65 11.56 -9.41
CA LEU A 293 -10.29 12.07 -8.18
C LEU A 293 -11.79 11.78 -8.16
N VAL A 294 -12.48 11.98 -9.29
CA VAL A 294 -13.92 11.70 -9.38
C VAL A 294 -14.19 10.20 -9.27
N SER A 295 -13.38 9.35 -9.92
CA SER A 295 -13.55 7.90 -9.78
C SER A 295 -13.35 7.47 -8.34
N ALA A 296 -12.32 7.98 -7.65
CA ALA A 296 -12.09 7.72 -6.24
C ALA A 296 -13.28 8.18 -5.37
N ALA A 297 -13.72 9.43 -5.52
CA ALA A 297 -14.84 9.99 -4.75
C ALA A 297 -16.16 9.23 -4.97
N VAL A 298 -16.48 8.87 -6.23
CA VAL A 298 -17.69 8.10 -6.55
C VAL A 298 -17.63 6.71 -5.91
N THR A 299 -16.49 6.02 -5.98
CA THR A 299 -16.37 4.70 -5.35
C THR A 299 -16.44 4.74 -3.82
N ASP A 300 -15.94 5.80 -3.20
CA ASP A 300 -16.05 6.01 -1.76
C ASP A 300 -17.51 6.27 -1.34
N LEU A 301 -18.22 7.11 -2.11
CA LEU A 301 -19.61 7.47 -1.86
C LEU A 301 -20.57 6.28 -1.92
N ILE A 302 -20.35 5.34 -2.85
CA ILE A 302 -21.20 4.14 -3.00
C ILE A 302 -20.90 3.05 -1.95
N GLY A 303 -19.95 3.30 -1.03
CA GLY A 303 -19.59 2.39 0.06
C GLY A 303 -18.53 1.35 -0.30
N ALA A 304 -17.90 1.46 -1.48
CA ALA A 304 -16.60 0.85 -1.71
C ALA A 304 -15.52 1.79 -1.15
N HIS A 305 -14.25 1.57 -1.50
CA HIS A 305 -13.16 2.44 -1.06
C HIS A 305 -12.63 3.29 -2.21
N ALA A 306 -12.30 4.56 -1.93
CA ALA A 306 -11.69 5.50 -2.88
C ALA A 306 -10.52 4.94 -3.72
N ILE A 307 -9.73 4.04 -3.14
CA ILE A 307 -8.59 3.41 -3.77
C ILE A 307 -8.99 2.57 -4.99
N PHE A 308 -10.15 1.91 -4.91
CA PHE A 308 -10.66 1.09 -6.01
C PHE A 308 -11.01 1.94 -7.23
N GLY A 309 -11.65 3.10 -7.03
CA GLY A 309 -11.94 4.03 -8.12
C GLY A 309 -10.69 4.57 -8.80
N ALA A 310 -9.65 4.87 -8.02
CA ALA A 310 -8.36 5.30 -8.56
C ALA A 310 -7.69 4.20 -9.42
N PHE A 311 -7.75 2.96 -8.97
CA PHE A 311 -7.28 1.81 -9.73
C PHE A 311 -8.03 1.60 -11.04
N LEU A 312 -9.37 1.66 -11.02
CA LEU A 312 -10.20 1.58 -12.23
C LEU A 312 -9.89 2.72 -13.21
N ALA A 313 -9.67 3.93 -12.72
CA ALA A 313 -9.23 5.06 -13.54
C ALA A 313 -7.89 4.77 -14.25
N GLY A 314 -6.94 4.13 -13.57
CA GLY A 314 -5.69 3.68 -14.17
C GLY A 314 -5.90 2.59 -15.23
N LEU A 315 -6.82 1.65 -14.99
CA LEU A 315 -7.11 0.54 -15.90
C LEU A 315 -7.65 1.02 -17.26
N ILE A 316 -8.47 2.07 -17.27
CA ILE A 316 -9.10 2.62 -18.48
C ILE A 316 -8.19 3.57 -19.28
N MET A 317 -7.01 3.89 -18.74
CA MET A 317 -6.13 4.90 -19.30
C MET A 317 -5.59 4.50 -20.69
N PRO A 318 -5.46 5.42 -21.66
CA PRO A 318 -4.94 5.10 -23.00
C PRO A 318 -3.42 4.85 -22.95
N ARG A 319 -3.03 3.60 -22.62
CA ARG A 319 -1.65 3.14 -22.40
C ARG A 319 -0.63 3.46 -23.50
N GLY A 320 -1.09 3.60 -24.75
CA GLY A 320 -0.23 3.93 -25.89
C GLY A 320 0.08 5.42 -26.04
N SER A 321 -0.64 6.31 -25.35
CA SER A 321 -0.51 7.75 -25.53
C SER A 321 0.70 8.32 -24.78
N SER A 322 1.39 9.27 -25.42
CA SER A 322 2.49 10.02 -24.80
C SER A 322 2.05 10.77 -23.54
N ALA A 323 0.82 11.32 -23.55
CA ALA A 323 0.23 12.03 -22.41
C ALA A 323 0.04 11.12 -21.19
N THR A 324 -0.40 9.87 -21.37
CA THR A 324 -0.53 8.94 -20.24
C THR A 324 0.84 8.64 -19.64
N ARG A 325 1.84 8.36 -20.49
CA ARG A 325 3.21 8.08 -20.05
C ARG A 325 3.82 9.26 -19.31
N GLU A 326 3.62 10.48 -19.81
CA GLU A 326 4.11 11.68 -19.15
C GLU A 326 3.43 11.92 -17.79
N LEU A 327 2.11 11.71 -17.70
CA LEU A 327 1.39 11.81 -16.42
C LEU A 327 1.91 10.79 -15.42
N THR A 328 2.02 9.52 -15.83
CA THR A 328 2.45 8.45 -14.95
C THR A 328 3.86 8.74 -14.43
N THR A 329 4.81 9.13 -15.29
CA THR A 329 6.17 9.47 -14.86
C THR A 329 6.20 10.63 -13.85
N LYS A 330 5.39 11.68 -14.07
CA LYS A 330 5.32 12.83 -13.15
C LYS A 330 4.69 12.47 -11.80
N LEU A 331 3.61 11.69 -11.83
CA LEU A 331 2.93 11.23 -10.61
C LEU A 331 3.74 10.17 -9.87
N GLU A 332 4.49 9.32 -10.57
CA GLU A 332 5.28 8.24 -10.00
C GLU A 332 6.31 8.76 -9.00
N GLY A 333 7.05 9.81 -9.34
CA GLY A 333 8.01 10.42 -8.41
C GLY A 333 7.35 10.91 -7.13
N VAL A 334 6.26 11.67 -7.24
CA VAL A 334 5.55 12.23 -6.07
C VAL A 334 4.89 11.13 -5.23
N ALA A 335 4.20 10.19 -5.88
CA ALA A 335 3.49 9.11 -5.21
C ALA A 335 4.46 8.15 -4.52
N LEU A 336 5.48 7.64 -5.22
CA LEU A 336 6.34 6.59 -4.68
C LEU A 336 7.43 7.11 -3.74
N TRP A 337 7.92 8.35 -3.91
CA TRP A 337 9.08 8.83 -3.15
C TRP A 337 8.67 9.68 -1.96
N VAL A 338 7.46 10.24 -1.96
CA VAL A 338 6.98 11.15 -0.90
C VAL A 338 5.71 10.62 -0.26
N LEU A 339 4.62 10.49 -1.02
CA LEU A 339 3.30 10.27 -0.42
C LEU A 339 3.06 8.84 0.08
N LEU A 340 3.57 7.83 -0.64
CA LEU A 340 3.45 6.43 -0.25
C LEU A 340 4.33 6.09 0.97
N PRO A 341 5.61 6.51 1.04
CA PRO A 341 6.41 6.37 2.26
C PRO A 341 5.77 7.12 3.45
N LEU A 342 5.19 8.30 3.20
CA LEU A 342 4.42 9.04 4.21
C LEU A 342 3.24 8.20 4.71
N PHE A 343 2.47 7.55 3.84
CA PHE A 343 1.37 6.67 4.26
C PHE A 343 1.85 5.58 5.22
N PHE A 344 2.95 4.88 4.91
CA PHE A 344 3.45 3.82 5.77
C PHE A 344 3.94 4.34 7.12
N VAL A 345 4.55 5.52 7.16
CA VAL A 345 4.93 6.17 8.42
C VAL A 345 3.70 6.57 9.23
N VAL A 346 2.73 7.23 8.61
CA VAL A 346 1.48 7.64 9.27
C VAL A 346 0.73 6.45 9.84
N PHE A 347 0.69 5.35 9.09
CA PHE A 347 0.11 4.12 9.58
C PHE A 347 0.90 3.57 10.78
N GLY A 348 2.23 3.54 10.70
CA GLY A 348 3.10 3.12 11.81
C GLY A 348 2.94 3.99 13.07
N LEU A 349 2.69 5.29 12.92
CA LEU A 349 2.44 6.22 14.05
C LEU A 349 1.20 5.84 14.86
N GLN A 350 0.22 5.16 14.26
CA GLN A 350 -1.01 4.73 14.92
C GLN A 350 -0.83 3.43 15.71
N LEU A 351 0.33 2.77 15.59
CA LEU A 351 0.59 1.49 16.24
C LEU A 351 1.13 1.69 17.66
N ASP A 352 0.38 1.13 18.61
CA ASP A 352 0.80 1.02 20.00
C ASP A 352 1.03 -0.45 20.37
N LEU A 353 2.29 -0.86 20.39
CA LEU A 353 2.74 -2.18 20.83
C LEU A 353 2.83 -2.28 22.36
N GLY A 354 2.78 -1.15 23.08
CA GLY A 354 2.71 -1.14 24.54
C GLY A 354 1.43 -1.80 25.07
N ALA A 355 0.39 -1.89 24.23
CA ALA A 355 -0.85 -2.59 24.54
C ALA A 355 -0.71 -4.12 24.61
N LEU A 356 0.38 -4.73 24.09
CA LEU A 356 0.60 -6.18 24.11
C LEU A 356 1.05 -6.65 25.51
N ASP A 357 0.16 -7.33 26.23
CA ASP A 357 0.48 -7.90 27.53
C ASP A 357 1.44 -9.11 27.44
N LEU A 358 2.38 -9.21 28.39
CA LEU A 358 3.25 -10.39 28.54
C LEU A 358 2.46 -11.64 28.96
N ALA A 359 1.25 -11.48 29.51
CA ALA A 359 0.44 -12.55 30.11
C ALA A 359 -0.35 -13.41 29.11
N GLY A 360 -0.30 -13.14 27.81
CA GLY A 360 -0.88 -14.04 26.79
C GLY A 360 -0.99 -13.46 25.39
N GLY A 361 -0.89 -12.13 25.22
CA GLY A 361 -0.97 -11.48 23.92
C GLY A 361 0.12 -11.96 22.96
N TRP A 362 1.36 -12.11 23.43
CA TRP A 362 2.47 -12.60 22.61
C TRP A 362 2.28 -14.03 22.10
N LEU A 363 1.72 -14.93 22.91
CA LEU A 363 1.45 -16.30 22.49
C LEU A 363 0.39 -16.35 21.37
N ILE A 364 -0.67 -15.56 21.53
CA ILE A 364 -1.74 -15.44 20.53
C ILE A 364 -1.23 -14.78 19.25
N LEU A 365 -0.36 -13.78 19.36
CA LEU A 365 0.29 -13.16 18.21
C LEU A 365 1.14 -14.18 17.44
N VAL A 366 1.96 -14.98 18.13
CA VAL A 366 2.76 -16.03 17.48
C VAL A 366 1.85 -17.06 16.80
N ALA A 367 0.79 -17.50 17.47
CA ALA A 367 -0.20 -18.40 16.89
C ALA A 367 -0.87 -17.77 15.64
N LEU A 368 -1.30 -16.51 15.72
CA LEU A 368 -1.88 -15.76 14.61
C LEU A 368 -0.94 -15.71 13.41
N VAL A 369 0.34 -15.39 13.61
CA VAL A 369 1.35 -15.36 12.54
C VAL A 369 1.52 -16.74 11.90
N LEU A 370 1.67 -17.79 12.71
CA LEU A 370 1.85 -19.15 12.20
C LEU A 370 0.62 -19.60 11.40
N ILE A 371 -0.58 -19.39 11.95
CA ILE A 371 -1.85 -19.72 11.30
C ILE A 371 -1.98 -18.94 10.00
N ALA A 372 -1.71 -17.63 10.00
CA ALA A 372 -1.77 -16.80 8.80
C ALA A 372 -0.84 -17.32 7.70
N VAL A 373 0.42 -17.65 8.03
CA VAL A 373 1.40 -18.19 7.09
C VAL A 373 0.95 -19.54 6.54
N VAL A 374 0.53 -20.47 7.41
CA VAL A 374 0.10 -21.82 7.00
C VAL A 374 -1.15 -21.75 6.13
N ALA A 375 -2.14 -20.96 6.54
CA ALA A 375 -3.39 -20.81 5.81
C ALA A 375 -3.16 -20.20 4.42
N LYS A 376 -2.40 -19.10 4.33
CA LYS A 376 -2.13 -18.42 3.06
C LYS A 376 -1.23 -19.23 2.15
N VAL A 377 -0.06 -19.63 2.64
CA VAL A 377 0.93 -20.34 1.82
C VAL A 377 0.42 -21.73 1.48
N GLY A 378 -0.07 -22.48 2.47
CA GLY A 378 -0.57 -23.84 2.30
C GLY A 378 -1.81 -23.90 1.41
N GLY A 379 -2.85 -23.11 1.73
CA GLY A 379 -4.09 -23.11 0.95
C GLY A 379 -3.88 -22.76 -0.52
N THR A 380 -3.06 -21.74 -0.78
CA THR A 380 -2.73 -21.32 -2.14
C THR A 380 -1.84 -22.35 -2.86
N ALA A 381 -0.81 -22.89 -2.19
CA ALA A 381 0.09 -23.86 -2.81
C ALA A 381 -0.64 -25.16 -3.17
N VAL A 382 -1.53 -25.65 -2.29
CA VAL A 382 -2.38 -26.81 -2.57
C VAL A 382 -3.31 -26.54 -3.75
N ALA A 383 -3.97 -25.38 -3.79
CA ALA A 383 -4.81 -25.01 -4.93
C ALA A 383 -4.01 -24.89 -6.25
N ALA A 384 -2.80 -24.33 -6.19
CA ALA A 384 -1.92 -24.22 -7.34
C ALA A 384 -1.45 -25.59 -7.86
N LEU A 385 -1.14 -26.52 -6.96
CA LEU A 385 -0.81 -27.91 -7.28
C LEU A 385 -2.00 -28.65 -7.91
N ALA A 386 -3.17 -28.55 -7.28
CA ALA A 386 -4.42 -29.19 -7.75
C ALA A 386 -4.85 -28.69 -9.14
N THR A 387 -4.45 -27.47 -9.50
CA THR A 387 -4.73 -26.88 -10.82
C THR A 387 -3.60 -27.12 -11.84
N GLY A 388 -2.58 -27.91 -11.48
CA GLY A 388 -1.52 -28.37 -12.38
C GLY A 388 -0.26 -27.50 -12.42
N SER A 389 0.00 -26.69 -11.39
CA SER A 389 1.31 -26.03 -11.21
C SER A 389 2.33 -27.01 -10.64
N GLY A 390 3.60 -26.87 -11.00
CA GLY A 390 4.67 -27.64 -10.36
C GLY A 390 4.81 -27.26 -8.87
N PRO A 391 5.36 -28.14 -8.02
CA PRO A 391 5.44 -27.90 -6.57
C PRO A 391 6.23 -26.64 -6.20
N ARG A 392 7.27 -26.33 -6.98
CA ARG A 392 8.07 -25.12 -6.81
C ARG A 392 7.27 -23.85 -7.12
N ASP A 393 6.51 -23.87 -8.21
CA ASP A 393 5.69 -22.73 -8.64
C ASP A 393 4.47 -22.56 -7.73
N GLY A 394 3.87 -23.66 -7.26
CA GLY A 394 2.79 -23.65 -6.28
C GLY A 394 3.24 -23.05 -4.94
N LEU A 395 4.41 -23.45 -4.44
CA LEU A 395 4.98 -22.84 -3.24
C LEU A 395 5.30 -21.35 -3.46
N ALA A 396 5.85 -20.98 -4.62
CA ALA A 396 6.13 -19.59 -4.95
C ALA A 396 4.84 -18.74 -4.97
N LEU A 397 3.76 -19.24 -5.58
CA LEU A 397 2.46 -18.58 -5.57
C LEU A 397 1.91 -18.43 -4.14
N GLY A 398 2.03 -19.46 -3.29
CA GLY A 398 1.63 -19.37 -1.89
C GLY A 398 2.42 -18.32 -1.11
N LEU A 399 3.74 -18.26 -1.31
CA LEU A 399 4.59 -17.22 -0.72
C LEU A 399 4.21 -15.82 -1.21
N MET A 400 3.85 -15.67 -2.49
CA MET A 400 3.37 -14.39 -3.04
C MET A 400 2.05 -13.95 -2.38
N MET A 401 1.11 -14.88 -2.13
CA MET A 401 -0.17 -14.54 -1.48
C MET A 401 -0.02 -14.22 0.01
N ASN A 402 1.07 -14.64 0.65
CA ASN A 402 1.39 -14.26 2.02
C ASN A 402 1.78 -12.77 2.17
N CYS A 403 1.97 -12.07 1.05
CA CYS A 403 2.22 -10.63 1.03
C CYS A 403 0.98 -9.86 1.49
N ARG A 404 1.14 -9.13 2.59
CA ARG A 404 0.16 -8.15 3.10
C ARG A 404 0.67 -6.75 2.79
N GLY A 405 -0.11 -5.72 3.06
CA GLY A 405 0.22 -4.38 2.63
C GLY A 405 -0.91 -3.38 2.80
N LEU A 406 -0.94 -2.36 1.95
CA LEU A 406 -1.85 -1.22 2.07
C LEU A 406 -3.31 -1.60 2.29
N THR A 407 -3.83 -2.55 1.52
CA THR A 407 -5.22 -3.03 1.57
C THR A 407 -5.61 -3.59 2.93
N GLU A 408 -4.74 -4.41 3.51
CA GLU A 408 -4.89 -4.96 4.85
C GLU A 408 -4.98 -3.85 5.89
N LEU A 409 -4.02 -2.94 5.87
CA LEU A 409 -3.91 -1.86 6.85
C LEU A 409 -5.18 -1.00 6.88
N ILE A 410 -5.73 -0.73 5.71
CA ILE A 410 -7.00 -0.02 5.56
C ILE A 410 -8.17 -0.80 6.16
N VAL A 411 -8.28 -2.11 5.87
CA VAL A 411 -9.35 -2.94 6.42
C VAL A 411 -9.26 -3.01 7.93
N LEU A 412 -8.04 -3.13 8.48
CA LEU A 412 -7.82 -3.10 9.93
C LEU A 412 -8.27 -1.77 10.54
N SER A 413 -7.97 -0.63 9.90
CA SER A 413 -8.46 0.68 10.34
C SER A 413 -9.98 0.77 10.31
N ILE A 414 -10.64 0.23 9.28
CA ILE A 414 -12.11 0.16 9.20
C ILE A 414 -12.66 -0.68 10.34
N GLY A 415 -12.05 -1.84 10.63
CA GLY A 415 -12.47 -2.72 11.73
C GLY A 415 -12.35 -2.06 13.10
N LEU A 416 -11.26 -1.30 13.32
CA LEU A 416 -11.06 -0.52 14.54
C LEU A 416 -12.09 0.60 14.66
N GLN A 417 -12.39 1.32 13.57
CA GLN A 417 -13.40 2.39 13.55
C GLN A 417 -14.83 1.88 13.76
N LEU A 418 -15.15 0.70 13.25
CA LEU A 418 -16.45 0.04 13.47
C LEU A 418 -16.55 -0.60 14.87
N GLY A 419 -15.47 -0.58 15.66
CA GLY A 419 -15.43 -1.21 16.98
C GLY A 419 -15.42 -2.73 16.96
N VAL A 420 -15.22 -3.36 15.80
CA VAL A 420 -15.16 -4.83 15.66
C VAL A 420 -13.79 -5.37 16.05
N LEU A 421 -12.75 -4.57 15.89
CA LEU A 421 -11.41 -4.84 16.42
C LEU A 421 -11.16 -3.94 17.62
N ASN A 422 -10.67 -4.52 18.73
CA ASN A 422 -10.06 -3.72 19.79
C ASN A 422 -8.62 -3.32 19.39
N PRO A 423 -8.00 -2.33 20.06
CA PRO A 423 -6.64 -1.89 19.75
C PRO A 423 -5.59 -3.01 19.83
N LEU A 424 -5.78 -3.97 20.74
CA LEU A 424 -4.88 -5.11 20.91
C LEU A 424 -4.86 -6.02 19.68
N LEU A 425 -6.03 -6.47 19.23
CA LEU A 425 -6.17 -7.34 18.06
C LEU A 425 -5.77 -6.61 16.78
N PHE A 426 -6.10 -5.32 16.67
CA PHE A 426 -5.60 -4.45 15.60
C PHE A 426 -4.06 -4.46 15.53
N ALA A 427 -3.38 -4.20 16.65
CA ALA A 427 -1.92 -4.22 16.70
C ALA A 427 -1.35 -5.60 16.33
N MET A 428 -1.97 -6.69 16.80
CA MET A 428 -1.55 -8.05 16.44
C MET A 428 -1.64 -8.32 14.93
N PHE A 429 -2.75 -7.95 14.29
CA PHE A 429 -2.91 -8.09 12.86
C PHE A 429 -1.89 -7.27 12.07
N VAL A 430 -1.56 -6.06 12.53
CA VAL A 430 -0.54 -5.24 11.89
C VAL A 430 0.85 -5.87 12.01
N VAL A 431 1.23 -6.36 13.20
CA VAL A 431 2.51 -7.06 13.39
C VAL A 431 2.56 -8.31 12.51
N MET A 432 1.48 -9.06 12.45
CA MET A 432 1.39 -10.21 11.56
C MET A 432 1.56 -9.80 10.09
N ALA A 433 0.92 -8.72 9.64
CA ALA A 433 1.08 -8.18 8.29
C ALA A 433 2.52 -7.76 7.96
N LEU A 434 3.21 -7.16 8.92
CA LEU A 434 4.63 -6.84 8.80
C LEU A 434 5.49 -8.09 8.64
N VAL A 435 5.30 -9.09 9.51
CA VAL A 435 6.09 -10.31 9.52
C VAL A 435 5.88 -11.10 8.22
N THR A 436 4.64 -11.33 7.80
CA THR A 436 4.34 -12.11 6.58
C THR A 436 4.88 -11.42 5.31
N THR A 437 4.83 -10.08 5.27
CA THR A 437 5.36 -9.30 4.15
C THR A 437 6.89 -9.32 4.13
N ALA A 438 7.53 -9.16 5.29
CA ALA A 438 8.99 -9.27 5.42
C ALA A 438 9.51 -10.67 5.07
N MET A 439 8.70 -11.72 5.28
CA MET A 439 9.02 -13.09 4.86
C MET A 439 8.95 -13.27 3.34
N THR A 440 8.01 -12.62 2.67
CA THR A 440 7.67 -12.87 1.26
C THR A 440 8.88 -12.71 0.33
N GLY A 441 9.57 -11.56 0.40
CA GLY A 441 10.68 -11.25 -0.51
C GLY A 441 11.85 -12.25 -0.40
N PRO A 442 12.45 -12.44 0.79
CA PRO A 442 13.56 -13.36 0.99
C PRO A 442 13.22 -14.83 0.69
N LEU A 443 12.03 -15.31 1.10
CA LEU A 443 11.62 -16.69 0.84
C LEU A 443 11.40 -16.95 -0.64
N LEU A 444 10.80 -16.00 -1.36
CA LEU A 444 10.58 -16.11 -2.80
C LEU A 444 11.91 -16.21 -3.56
N ARG A 445 12.92 -15.41 -3.18
CA ARG A 445 14.28 -15.50 -3.77
C ARG A 445 14.91 -16.87 -3.57
N ARG A 446 14.73 -17.47 -2.39
CA ARG A 446 15.27 -18.81 -2.08
C ARG A 446 14.58 -19.90 -2.90
N VAL A 447 13.25 -19.85 -3.01
CA VAL A 447 12.47 -20.86 -3.76
C VAL A 447 12.72 -20.73 -5.26
N LEU A 448 12.64 -19.53 -5.82
CA LEU A 448 12.74 -19.33 -7.27
C LEU A 448 14.16 -19.29 -7.83
N ARG A 449 15.23 -19.51 -7.02
CA ARG A 449 16.68 -19.54 -7.38
C ARG A 449 16.95 -19.02 -8.80
N ARG A 450 17.37 -17.76 -8.94
CA ARG A 450 17.68 -17.10 -10.22
C ARG A 450 18.30 -18.08 -11.23
N PRO A 451 17.70 -18.33 -12.41
CA PRO A 451 18.51 -18.58 -13.58
C PRO A 451 19.37 -17.33 -13.78
N ALA A 452 20.68 -17.49 -13.99
CA ALA A 452 21.48 -16.38 -14.51
C ALA A 452 20.78 -15.83 -15.77
N PRO A 453 20.78 -14.51 -16.01
CA PRO A 453 20.24 -14.00 -17.25
C PRO A 453 20.96 -14.72 -18.40
N THR A 454 20.22 -15.46 -19.21
CA THR A 454 20.75 -16.09 -20.41
C THR A 454 21.35 -14.96 -21.25
N PRO A 455 22.64 -15.01 -21.61
CA PRO A 455 23.22 -13.98 -22.46
C PRO A 455 22.36 -13.89 -23.73
N VAL A 456 21.82 -12.70 -23.98
CA VAL A 456 21.18 -12.42 -25.27
C VAL A 456 22.26 -12.68 -26.33
N PRO A 457 22.03 -13.55 -27.34
CA PRO A 457 22.96 -13.69 -28.44
C PRO A 457 23.21 -12.29 -28.99
N ARG A 458 24.47 -11.82 -28.98
CA ARG A 458 24.79 -10.58 -29.68
C ARG A 458 24.43 -10.84 -31.12
N LEU A 459 23.45 -10.10 -31.64
CA LEU A 459 23.25 -10.00 -33.07
C LEU A 459 24.58 -9.46 -33.61
N GLU A 460 25.34 -10.32 -34.28
CA GLU A 460 26.50 -9.87 -35.03
C GLU A 460 25.99 -8.81 -36.01
N PRO A 461 26.58 -7.61 -36.04
CA PRO A 461 26.19 -6.60 -37.02
C PRO A 461 26.41 -7.21 -38.41
N ALA A 462 25.34 -7.21 -39.21
CA ALA A 462 25.39 -7.65 -40.60
C ALA A 462 26.58 -6.94 -41.28
N THR A 463 27.56 -7.73 -41.71
CA THR A 463 28.68 -7.24 -42.50
C THR A 463 28.13 -6.64 -43.79
N SER A 464 28.65 -5.49 -44.16
CA SER A 464 28.21 -4.68 -45.29
C SER A 464 28.59 -5.27 -46.66
N GLU A 465 28.69 -6.59 -46.79
CA GLU A 465 29.11 -7.27 -48.02
C GLU A 465 27.97 -7.93 -48.81
N ASP A 466 26.73 -7.94 -48.31
CA ASP A 466 25.55 -8.41 -49.07
C ASP A 466 24.59 -7.26 -49.41
N ARG A 467 25.03 -6.33 -50.26
CA ARG A 467 24.15 -5.41 -50.98
C ARG A 467 24.39 -5.45 -52.48
#